data_AF-A0A7C0UM80-F1
#
_entry.id   AF-A0A7C0UM80-F1
#
_cell.length_a   1.000
_cell.length_b   1.000
_cell.length_c   1.000
_cell.angle_alpha   90.00
_cell.angle_beta   90.00
_cell.angle_gamma   90.00
#
_symmetry.space_group_name_H-M   'P 1'
#
loop_
_entity.id
_entity.type
_entity.pdbx_description
1 polymer ?
#
loop_
_entity_poly.entity_id
_entity_poly.type
_entity_poly.pdbx_seq_one_letter_code
_entity_poly.pdbx_strand_id
1 'polypeptide(L)' 'MMGTINKELAEKIKSLPDIEKIELVDSILMQLDKPDPEIDRIWADEARKRWQAYKTGKLEAVPYEQVMDKYRAK' A
#
# COMPACT_ATOMS: atom_id res chain seq x y z
N MET A 1 -6.03 0.16 19.70
CA MET A 1 -7.24 -0.46 20.27
C MET A 1 -7.57 -1.68 19.42
N MET A 2 -7.55 -2.87 19.99
CA MET A 2 -8.05 -4.06 19.31
C MET A 2 -9.57 -3.91 19.27
N GLY A 3 -10.10 -3.47 18.13
CA GLY A 3 -11.54 -3.24 17.98
C GLY A 3 -12.28 -4.52 18.31
N THR A 4 -13.08 -4.50 19.37
CA THR A 4 -13.92 -5.64 19.72
C THR A 4 -15.03 -5.74 18.70
N ILE A 5 -14.95 -6.76 17.84
CA ILE A 5 -16.02 -7.06 16.88
C ILE A 5 -17.28 -7.40 17.70
N ASN A 6 -18.39 -6.74 17.39
CA ASN A 6 -19.69 -7.05 17.98
C ASN A 6 -19.95 -8.55 17.81
N LYS A 7 -20.28 -9.25 18.91
CA LYS A 7 -20.48 -10.71 18.93
C LYS A 7 -21.51 -11.17 17.89
N GLU A 8 -22.60 -10.43 17.71
CA GLU A 8 -23.63 -10.76 16.73
C GLU A 8 -23.11 -10.67 15.29
N LEU A 9 -22.28 -9.65 15.01
CA LEU A 9 -21.64 -9.47 13.71
C LEU A 9 -20.61 -10.59 13.44
N ALA A 10 -19.84 -10.97 14.45
CA ALA A 10 -18.86 -12.04 14.35
C ALA A 10 -19.51 -13.39 13.99
N GLU A 11 -20.64 -13.72 14.64
CA GLU A 11 -21.36 -14.96 14.34
C GLU A 11 -22.00 -14.94 12.94
N LYS A 12 -22.54 -13.80 12.49
CA LYS A 12 -23.02 -13.63 11.11
C LYS A 12 -21.90 -13.89 10.10
N ILE A 13 -20.73 -13.28 10.27
CA ILE A 13 -19.58 -13.49 9.37
C ILE A 13 -19.11 -14.95 9.37
N LYS A 14 -19.08 -15.61 10.53
CA LYS A 14 -18.72 -17.03 10.63
C LYS A 14 -19.69 -17.95 9.89
N SER A 15 -20.98 -17.61 9.90
CA SER A 15 -22.03 -18.39 9.21
C SER A 15 -22.02 -18.26 7.68
N LEU A 16 -21.27 -17.30 7.12
CA LEU A 16 -21.16 -17.14 5.67
C LEU A 16 -20.38 -18.31 5.04
N PRO A 17 -20.74 -18.73 3.81
CA PRO A 17 -19.87 -19.53 2.96
C PRO A 17 -18.52 -18.84 2.74
N ASP A 18 -17.46 -19.63 2.50
CA ASP A 18 -16.11 -19.06 2.36
C ASP A 18 -15.97 -18.10 1.17
N ILE A 19 -16.72 -18.31 0.09
CA ILE A 19 -16.74 -17.39 -1.05
C ILE A 19 -17.31 -16.01 -0.67
N GLU A 20 -18.40 -15.98 0.09
CA GLU A 20 -19.04 -14.75 0.55
C GLU A 20 -18.16 -14.01 1.57
N LYS A 21 -17.39 -14.73 2.38
CA LYS A 21 -16.39 -14.11 3.28
C LYS A 21 -15.32 -13.38 2.48
N ILE A 22 -14.82 -13.98 1.41
CA ILE A 22 -13.80 -13.36 0.55
C ILE A 22 -14.37 -12.11 -0.11
N GLU A 23 -15.56 -12.19 -0.70
CA GLU A 23 -16.22 -11.03 -1.32
C GLU A 23 -16.46 -9.88 -0.32
N LEU A 24 -16.86 -10.22 0.91
CA LEU A 24 -17.02 -9.25 1.99
C LEU A 24 -15.69 -8.58 2.38
N VAL A 25 -14.61 -9.36 2.49
CA VAL A 25 -13.28 -8.83 2.78
C VAL A 25 -12.83 -7.87 1.68
N ASP A 26 -12.98 -8.25 0.40
CA ASP A 26 -12.61 -7.40 -0.73
C ASP A 26 -13.41 -6.09 -0.74
N SER A 27 -14.72 -6.16 -0.49
CA SER A 27 -15.58 -4.97 -0.39
C SER A 27 -15.13 -4.04 0.75
N ILE A 28 -14.79 -4.59 1.91
CA ILE A 28 -14.28 -3.82 3.05
C ILE A 28 -12.94 -3.17 2.70
N LEU A 29 -12.02 -3.93 2.10
CA LEU A 29 -10.71 -3.41 1.69
C LEU A 29 -10.87 -2.26 0.69
N MET A 30 -11.73 -2.39 -0.32
CA MET A 30 -12.01 -1.29 -1.26
C MET A 30 -12.59 -0.03 -0.58
N GLN A 31 -13.31 -0.20 0.53
CA GLN A 31 -13.87 0.94 1.28
C GLN A 31 -12.86 1.59 2.24
N LEU A 32 -11.92 0.81 2.78
CA LEU A 32 -10.89 1.30 3.69
C LEU A 32 -9.70 1.89 2.93
N ASP A 33 -9.33 1.28 1.80
CA ASP A 33 -8.26 1.71 0.90
C ASP A 33 -8.81 2.65 -0.19
N LYS A 34 -9.53 3.69 0.24
CA LYS A 34 -10.02 4.70 -0.69
C LYS A 34 -8.86 5.60 -1.09
N PRO A 35 -8.56 5.75 -2.39
CA PRO A 35 -7.56 6.69 -2.84
C PRO A 35 -7.98 8.10 -2.42
N ASP A 36 -7.07 8.82 -1.78
CA ASP A 36 -7.24 10.22 -1.44
C ASP A 36 -6.57 11.06 -2.55
N PRO A 37 -7.34 11.77 -3.39
CA PRO A 37 -6.80 12.55 -4.50
C PRO A 37 -5.79 13.61 -4.06
N GLU A 38 -5.89 14.11 -2.82
CA GLU A 38 -4.94 15.08 -2.30
C GLU A 38 -3.61 14.42 -1.94
N ILE A 39 -3.65 13.22 -1.34
CA ILE A 39 -2.45 12.41 -1.11
C ILE A 39 -1.78 12.07 -2.45
N ASP A 40 -2.55 11.64 -3.45
CA ASP A 40 -2.02 11.35 -4.79
C ASP A 40 -1.37 12.59 -5.42
N ARG A 41 -1.98 13.76 -5.27
CA ARG A 41 -1.45 15.03 -5.76
C ARG A 41 -0.12 15.37 -5.08
N ILE A 42 -0.04 15.21 -3.75
CA ILE A 42 1.18 15.45 -2.96
C ILE A 42 2.29 14.49 -3.39
N TRP A 43 1.98 13.20 -3.53
CA TRP A 43 2.95 12.20 -4.01
C TRP A 43 3.45 12.49 -5.42
N ALA A 44 2.56 12.89 -6.32
CA ALA A 44 2.94 13.25 -7.68
C ALA A 44 3.88 14.46 -7.71
N ASP A 45 3.66 15.44 -6.84
CA ASP A 45 4.53 16.61 -6.71
C ASP A 45 5.91 16.25 -6.15
N GLU A 46 5.95 15.45 -5.09
CA GLU A 46 7.20 14.97 -4.50
C GLU A 46 8.01 14.12 -5.49
N ALA A 47 7.35 13.23 -6.23
CA ALA A 47 7.99 12.41 -7.25
C ALA A 47 8.64 13.27 -8.34
N ARG A 48 7.93 14.31 -8.83
CA ARG A 48 8.48 15.26 -9.81
C ARG A 48 9.69 16.02 -9.25
N LYS A 49 9.61 16.50 -8.00
CA LYS A 49 10.71 17.19 -7.33
C LYS A 49 11.94 16.30 -7.21
N ARG A 50 11.78 15.07 -6.72
CA ARG A 50 12.89 14.09 -6.60
C ARG A 50 13.50 13.76 -7.94
N TRP A 51 12.69 13.60 -8.97
CA TRP A 51 13.18 13.33 -10.33
C TRP A 51 14.03 14.48 -10.88
N GLN A 52 13.59 15.74 -10.69
CA GLN A 52 14.37 16.89 -11.10
C GLN A 52 15.68 17.03 -10.30
N ALA A 53 15.64 16.78 -8.99
CA ALA A 53 16.83 16.80 -8.15
C ALA A 53 17.85 15.74 -8.58
N TYR A 54 17.38 14.53 -8.90
CA TYR A 54 18.21 13.47 -9.49
C TYR A 54 18.84 13.91 -10.82
N LYS A 55 18.02 14.39 -11.77
CA LYS A 55 18.53 14.85 -13.09
C LYS A 55 19.55 15.97 -13.00
N THR A 56 19.44 16.84 -12.00
CA THR A 56 20.34 17.99 -11.81
C THR A 56 21.52 17.68 -10.90
N GLY A 57 21.70 16.42 -10.47
CA GLY A 57 22.79 16.00 -9.58
C GLY A 57 22.69 16.59 -8.16
N LYS A 58 21.52 17.12 -7.78
CA LYS A 58 21.24 17.70 -6.46
C LYS A 58 20.75 16.66 -5.45
N LEU A 59 20.57 15.41 -5.88
CA LEU A 59 20.14 14.30 -5.06
C LEU A 59 21.20 13.19 -5.14
N GLU A 60 21.68 12.75 -3.98
CA GLU A 60 22.51 11.56 -3.88
C GLU A 60 21.66 10.32 -4.21
N ALA A 61 22.14 9.51 -5.14
CA ALA A 61 21.46 8.30 -5.58
C ALA A 61 22.37 7.10 -5.38
N VAL A 62 21.75 5.97 -5.03
CA VAL A 62 22.44 4.69 -4.92
C VAL A 62 22.63 4.12 -6.33
N PRO A 63 23.86 3.81 -6.78
CA PRO A 63 24.09 3.20 -8.08
C PRO A 63 23.39 1.85 -8.20
N TYR A 64 22.89 1.55 -9.40
CA TYR A 64 22.22 0.28 -9.69
C TYR A 64 23.09 -0.94 -9.33
N GLU A 65 24.37 -0.90 -9.66
CA GLU A 65 25.33 -1.97 -9.37
C GLU A 65 25.39 -2.29 -7.87
N GLN A 66 25.50 -1.25 -7.02
CA GLN A 66 25.51 -1.39 -5.57
C GLN A 66 24.22 -2.02 -5.03
N VAL A 67 23.07 -1.73 -5.63
CA VAL A 67 21.78 -2.35 -5.26
C VAL A 67 21.76 -3.82 -5.65
N MET A 68 22.35 -4.18 -6.79
CA MET A 68 22.32 -5.53 -7.34
C MET A 68 23.34 -6.49 -6.72
N ASP A 69 24.40 -5.98 -6.10
CA ASP A 69 25.44 -6.80 -5.47
C ASP A 69 24.86 -7.84 -4.48
N LYS A 70 23.84 -7.48 -3.70
CA LYS A 70 23.19 -8.40 -2.74
C LYS A 70 22.41 -9.56 -3.39
N TYR A 71 22.16 -9.49 -4.69
CA TYR A 71 21.45 -10.53 -5.45
C TYR A 71 22.37 -11.34 -6.36
N ARG A 72 23.63 -10.92 -6.56
CA ARG A 72 24.61 -11.59 -7.43
C ARG A 72 25.26 -12.82 -6.81
N ALA A 73 25.25 -12.94 -5.48
CA ALA A 73 25.88 -14.03 -4.75
C ALA A 73 24.98 -15.29 -4.60
N LYS A 74 24.18 -15.62 -5.62
CA LYS A 74 23.38 -16.85 -5.65
C LYS A 74 23.87 -17.79 -6.74
#